data_AF-A0A916U2W1-F1
#
_entry.id   AF-A0A916U2W1-F1
#
_cell.length_a   1.000
_cell.length_b   1.000
_cell.length_c   1.000
_cell.angle_alpha   90.00
_cell.angle_beta   90.00
_cell.angle_gamma   90.00
#
_symmetry.space_group_name_H-M   'P 1'
#
loop_
_entity.id
_entity.type
_entity.pdbx_description
1 polymer ?
#
loop_
_entity_poly.entity_id
_entity_poly.type
_entity_poly.pdbx_seq_one_letter_code
_entity_poly.pdbx_strand_id
1 'polypeptide(L)'
;MPHATTFEDEYTRKVSGEKFQYKAEFSSGENAVWKAFVYQEGDFKGEIGGRLVDNAAVGNDLRMYVISYIETMIEKGLGIEE
;
A
#
# COMPACT_ATOMS: atom_id res chain seq x y z
N MET A 1 11.98 17.84 -8.08
CA MET A 1 10.66 17.55 -7.47
C MET A 1 10.64 16.07 -7.18
N PRO A 2 10.22 15.60 -6.00
CA PRO A 2 10.11 14.16 -5.76
C PRO A 2 9.10 13.59 -6.76
N HIS A 3 9.53 12.61 -7.55
CA HIS A 3 8.66 11.92 -8.48
C HIS A 3 7.78 10.95 -7.68
N ALA A 4 6.48 11.26 -7.57
CA ALA A 4 5.52 10.32 -7.04
C ALA A 4 5.44 9.12 -7.99
N THR A 5 5.71 7.92 -7.47
CA THR A 5 5.59 6.67 -8.22
C THR A 5 4.28 6.02 -7.83
N THR A 6 3.52 5.56 -8.81
CA THR A 6 2.25 4.87 -8.60
C THR A 6 2.33 3.44 -9.12
N PHE A 7 1.67 2.51 -8.44
CA PHE A 7 1.51 1.14 -8.91
C PHE A 7 0.18 0.55 -8.44
N GLU A 8 -0.24 -0.52 -9.09
CA GLU A 8 -1.46 -1.27 -8.78
C GLU A 8 -1.08 -2.74 -8.59
N ASP A 9 -1.73 -3.42 -7.65
CA ASP A 9 -1.51 -4.85 -7.37
C ASP A 9 -2.77 -5.53 -6.81
N GLU A 10 -2.75 -6.86 -6.74
CA GLU A 10 -3.81 -7.69 -6.15
C GLU A 10 -3.24 -8.53 -5.00
N TYR A 11 -3.98 -8.59 -3.89
CA TYR A 11 -3.68 -9.46 -2.75
C TYR A 11 -4.86 -10.36 -2.42
N THR A 12 -4.59 -11.65 -2.23
CA THR A 12 -5.58 -12.60 -1.72
C THR A 12 -5.30 -12.84 -0.24
N ARG A 13 -6.26 -12.50 0.64
CA ARG A 13 -6.18 -12.77 2.07
C ARG A 13 -5.99 -14.25 2.31
N LYS A 14 -5.02 -14.60 3.18
CA LYS A 14 -4.65 -16.00 3.41
C LYS A 14 -5.68 -16.73 4.25
N VAL A 15 -6.30 -16.04 5.21
CA VAL A 15 -7.29 -16.65 6.12
C VAL A 15 -8.64 -16.87 5.44
N SER A 16 -9.17 -15.88 4.72
CA SER A 16 -10.53 -15.91 4.16
C SER A 16 -10.61 -16.22 2.67
N GLY A 17 -9.50 -16.10 1.92
CA GLY A 17 -9.48 -16.26 0.47
C GLY A 17 -10.06 -15.08 -0.31
N GLU A 18 -10.44 -14.00 0.38
CA GLU A 18 -10.94 -12.77 -0.24
C GLU A 18 -9.87 -12.07 -1.07
N LYS A 19 -10.27 -11.54 -2.22
CA LYS A 19 -9.38 -10.80 -3.12
C LYS A 19 -9.55 -9.31 -2.98
N PHE A 20 -8.44 -8.61 -2.85
CA PHE A 20 -8.36 -7.17 -2.78
C PHE A 20 -7.47 -6.65 -3.89
N GLN A 21 -7.90 -5.57 -4.52
CA GLN A 21 -7.10 -4.79 -5.45
C GLN A 21 -6.69 -3.51 -4.74
N TYR A 22 -5.49 -3.03 -4.99
CA TYR A 22 -5.09 -1.75 -4.43
C TYR A 22 -4.24 -0.93 -5.38
N LYS A 23 -4.39 0.39 -5.26
CA LYS A 23 -3.60 1.38 -5.97
C LYS A 23 -2.78 2.17 -4.96
N ALA A 24 -1.47 2.09 -5.08
CA ALA A 24 -0.55 2.77 -4.18
C ALA A 24 0.20 3.89 -4.90
N GLU A 25 0.45 4.97 -4.17
CA GLU A 25 1.38 6.02 -4.56
C GLU A 25 2.39 6.25 -3.45
N PHE A 26 3.64 6.51 -3.83
CA PHE A 26 4.70 6.83 -2.88
C PHE A 26 5.68 7.86 -3.43
N SER A 27 6.24 8.66 -2.51
CA SER A 27 7.36 9.56 -2.78
C SER A 27 8.65 8.99 -2.23
N SER A 28 9.73 9.07 -3.01
CA SER A 28 11.07 8.68 -2.56
C SER A 28 11.81 9.85 -1.90
N GLY A 29 12.65 9.56 -0.92
CA GLY A 29 13.51 10.52 -0.23
C GLY A 29 13.68 10.17 1.25
N GLU A 30 14.43 11.01 1.98
CA GLU A 30 14.65 10.87 3.42
C GLU A 30 13.34 10.77 4.22
N ASN A 31 12.31 11.43 3.71
CA ASN A 31 10.95 11.43 4.25
C ASN A 31 9.98 10.89 3.20
N ALA A 32 9.98 9.57 3.00
CA ALA A 32 9.08 8.91 2.06
C ALA A 32 7.66 8.83 2.65
N VAL A 33 6.67 9.29 1.88
CA VAL A 33 5.25 9.21 2.24
C VAL A 33 4.55 8.34 1.20
N TRP A 34 3.64 7.49 1.64
CA TRP A 34 2.86 6.65 0.75
C TRP A 34 1.41 6.53 1.22
N LYS A 35 0.53 6.27 0.27
CA LYS A 35 -0.87 5.91 0.51
C LYS A 35 -1.33 4.89 -0.51
N ALA A 36 -2.34 4.11 -0.13
CA ALA A 36 -2.93 3.06 -0.92
C ALA A 36 -4.45 3.09 -0.78
N PHE A 37 -5.14 3.01 -1.91
CA PHE A 37 -6.59 2.88 -1.99
C PHE A 37 -6.91 1.42 -2.24
N VAL A 38 -7.66 0.80 -1.32
CA VAL A 38 -8.00 -0.61 -1.35
C VAL A 38 -9.43 -0.78 -1.86
N TYR A 39 -9.61 -1.78 -2.71
CA TYR A 39 -10.85 -2.16 -3.34
C TYR A 39 -11.09 -3.66 -3.19
N GLN A 40 -12.34 -4.07 -3.07
CA GLN A 40 -12.76 -5.46 -3.09
C GLN A 40 -13.91 -5.58 -4.09
N GLU A 41 -13.76 -6.45 -5.09
CA GLU A 41 -14.77 -6.63 -6.16
C GLU A 41 -15.18 -5.32 -6.89
N GLY A 42 -14.29 -4.32 -6.90
CA GLY A 42 -14.52 -2.99 -7.48
C GLY A 42 -15.06 -1.95 -6.50
N ASP A 43 -15.50 -2.36 -5.31
CA ASP A 43 -15.96 -1.46 -4.25
C ASP A 43 -14.78 -0.89 -3.47
N PHE A 44 -14.77 0.41 -3.25
CA PHE A 44 -13.77 1.07 -2.42
C PHE A 44 -13.97 0.66 -0.95
N LYS A 45 -12.92 0.12 -0.34
CA LYS A 45 -12.93 -0.33 1.04
C LYS A 45 -12.16 0.57 1.98
N GLY A 46 -11.19 1.34 1.52
CA GLY A 46 -10.51 2.28 2.41
C GLY A 46 -9.18 2.78 1.90
N GLU A 47 -8.63 3.73 2.66
CA GLU A 47 -7.30 4.31 2.43
C GLU A 47 -6.35 3.91 3.55
N ILE A 48 -5.19 3.39 3.16
CA ILE A 48 -4.10 3.02 4.06
C ILE A 48 -2.91 3.89 3.73
N GLY A 49 -2.27 4.51 4.71
CA GLY A 49 -1.12 5.37 4.48
C GLY A 49 -0.06 5.24 5.55
N GLY A 50 1.13 5.75 5.21
CA GLY A 50 2.27 5.72 6.11
C GLY A 50 3.35 6.71 5.71
N ARG A 51 4.25 6.95 6.65
CA ARG A 51 5.45 7.76 6.46
C ARG A 51 6.67 7.01 6.99
N LEU A 52 7.73 7.02 6.20
CA LEU A 52 9.06 6.56 6.56
C LEU A 52 9.93 7.79 6.79
N VAL A 53 10.60 7.83 7.93
CA VAL A 53 11.53 8.88 8.34
C VAL A 53 12.94 8.30 8.36
N ASP A 54 13.94 9.11 8.02
CA ASP A 54 15.35 8.71 7.90
C ASP A 54 15.55 7.50 6.97
N ASN A 55 14.70 7.39 5.95
CA ASN A 55 14.71 6.27 5.03
C ASN A 55 15.67 6.51 3.87
N ALA A 56 16.58 5.56 3.66
CA ALA A 56 17.45 5.53 2.49
C ALA A 56 16.89 4.68 1.34
N ALA A 57 15.80 3.92 1.56
CA ALA A 57 15.22 3.08 0.53
C ALA A 57 14.60 3.92 -0.60
N VAL A 58 14.90 3.53 -1.83
CA VAL A 58 14.43 4.20 -3.06
C VAL A 58 14.01 3.16 -4.09
N GLY A 59 13.20 3.59 -5.07
CA GLY A 59 12.81 2.74 -6.20
C GLY A 59 12.16 1.44 -5.77
N ASN A 60 12.72 0.30 -6.19
CA ASN A 60 12.13 -1.03 -5.99
C ASN A 60 12.11 -1.46 -4.52
N ASP A 61 13.10 -1.08 -3.71
CA ASP A 61 13.15 -1.46 -2.30
C ASP A 61 12.02 -0.78 -1.50
N LEU A 62 11.82 0.51 -1.78
CA LEU A 62 10.70 1.27 -1.21
C LEU A 62 9.36 0.69 -1.67
N ARG A 63 9.25 0.30 -2.95
CA ARG A 63 8.05 -0.35 -3.48
C ARG A 63 7.73 -1.66 -2.74
N MET A 64 8.72 -2.55 -2.57
CA MET A 64 8.52 -3.83 -1.87
C MET A 64 8.12 -3.63 -0.41
N TYR A 65 8.69 -2.62 0.26
CA TYR A 65 8.26 -2.24 1.61
C TYR A 65 6.79 -1.83 1.63
N VAL A 66 6.39 -0.93 0.72
CA VAL A 66 5.01 -0.42 0.63
C VAL A 66 4.03 -1.57 0.36
N ILE A 67 4.34 -2.47 -0.59
CA ILE A 67 3.55 -3.68 -0.88
C ILE A 67 3.35 -4.51 0.39
N SER A 68 4.46 -4.88 1.06
CA SER A 68 4.41 -5.74 2.25
C SER A 68 3.57 -5.13 3.37
N TYR A 69 3.62 -3.81 3.53
CA TYR A 69 2.84 -3.10 4.54
C TYR A 69 1.34 -3.10 4.19
N ILE A 70 0.98 -2.79 2.94
CA ILE A 70 -0.41 -2.79 2.47
C ILE A 70 -1.02 -4.18 2.66
N GLU A 71 -0.34 -5.23 2.21
CA GLU A 71 -0.81 -6.60 2.34
C GLU A 71 -1.01 -7.01 3.80
N THR A 72 -0.12 -6.59 4.70
CA THR A 72 -0.26 -6.83 6.14
C THR A 72 -1.49 -6.13 6.71
N MET A 73 -1.77 -4.91 6.27
CA MET A 73 -2.95 -4.15 6.72
C MET A 73 -4.24 -4.76 6.17
N ILE A 74 -4.22 -5.20 4.90
CA ILE A 74 -5.31 -5.97 4.30
C ILE A 74 -5.57 -7.24 5.10
N GLU A 75 -4.55 -8.04 5.39
CA GLU A 75 -4.68 -9.28 6.17
C GLU A 75 -5.28 -9.05 7.56
N LYS A 76 -4.97 -7.91 8.18
CA LYS A 76 -5.48 -7.54 9.51
C LYS A 76 -6.82 -6.79 9.49
N GLY A 77 -7.33 -6.42 8.32
CA GLY A 77 -8.53 -5.56 8.20
C GLY A 77 -8.34 -4.16 8.77
N LEU A 78 -7.11 -3.63 8.78
CA LEU A 78 -6.81 -2.32 9.34
C LEU A 78 -6.87 -1.24 8.25
N GLY A 79 -7.70 -0.21 8.48
CA GLY A 79 -7.89 0.88 7.51
C GLY A 79 -8.76 0.50 6.31
N ILE A 80 -9.54 -0.57 6.46
CA ILE A 80 -10.47 -1.10 5.46
C ILE A 80 -11.83 -1.17 6.17
N GLU A 81 -12.82 -0.45 5.66
CA GLU A 81 -14.22 -0.58 6.04
C GLU A 81 -14.75 -1.89 5.45
N GLU A 82 -15.37 -2.73 6.30
CA GLU A 82 -16.00 -4.00 5.88
C GLU A 82 -17.30 -3.75 5.11
#